data_AF-A0AAV1KZU0-F1
#
_entry.id   AF-A0AAV1KZU0-F1
#
_cell.length_a   1.000
_cell.length_b   1.000
_cell.length_c   1.000
_cell.angle_alpha   90.00
_cell.angle_beta   90.00
_cell.angle_gamma   90.00
#
_symmetry.space_group_name_H-M   'P 1'
#
loop_
_entity.id
_entity.type
_entity.pdbx_description
1 polymer ?
#
loop_
_entity_poly.entity_id
_entity_poly.type
_entity_poly.pdbx_seq_one_letter_code
_entity_poly.pdbx_strand_id
1 'polypeptide(L)'
;MVHKYKRKTNQGSWDKDVMQMAVNLCHAGESVKGTAKKYGLAYATLYRHIKSGKVTPKLGRFRPVFSEYEEIELMTYLKEMDSVFFGLTRDEFKNLAYTYAKKK
;
A
#
# COMPACT_ATOMS: atom_id res chain seq x y z
N MET A 1 16.41 -13.20 -11.80
CA MET A 1 16.54 -13.89 -10.50
C MET A 1 15.51 -13.30 -9.53
N VAL A 2 14.51 -14.07 -9.10
CA VAL A 2 13.45 -13.58 -8.19
C VAL A 2 13.95 -13.68 -6.76
N HIS A 3 14.06 -12.55 -6.06
CA HIS A 3 14.47 -12.54 -4.66
C HIS A 3 13.35 -13.15 -3.80
N LYS A 4 13.58 -14.33 -3.20
CA LYS A 4 12.63 -15.00 -2.28
C LYS A 4 12.68 -14.38 -0.87
N TYR A 5 12.45 -13.08 -0.75
CA TYR A 5 12.38 -12.45 0.58
C TYR A 5 11.10 -12.87 1.31
N LYS A 6 11.24 -13.52 2.47
CA LYS A 6 10.14 -13.77 3.40
C LYS A 6 10.07 -12.65 4.42
N ARG A 7 8.92 -12.01 4.55
CA ARG A 7 8.69 -10.94 5.51
C ARG A 7 8.85 -11.46 6.94
N LYS A 8 9.60 -10.73 7.78
CA LYS A 8 9.86 -11.11 9.18
C LYS A 8 8.79 -10.61 10.16
N THR A 9 8.00 -9.60 9.80
CA THR A 9 7.06 -8.93 10.71
C THR A 9 5.61 -9.06 10.25
N ASN A 10 4.69 -9.19 11.21
CA ASN A 10 3.25 -9.17 10.98
C ASN A 10 2.65 -7.75 11.14
N GLN A 11 3.47 -6.70 11.03
CA GLN A 11 2.98 -5.33 11.20
C GLN A 11 1.99 -4.96 10.09
N GLY A 12 0.86 -4.35 10.43
CA GLY A 12 -0.14 -3.98 9.42
C GLY A 12 -0.84 -5.17 8.76
N SER A 13 -0.82 -6.37 9.37
CA SER A 13 -1.57 -7.54 8.92
C SER A 13 -3.02 -7.57 9.45
N TRP A 14 -3.58 -6.42 9.79
CA TRP A 14 -4.98 -6.31 10.21
C TRP A 14 -5.87 -6.09 8.99
N ASP A 15 -7.11 -6.55 9.12
CA ASP A 15 -8.14 -6.31 8.11
C ASP A 15 -8.51 -4.82 8.06
N LYS A 16 -8.51 -4.25 6.85
CA LYS A 16 -8.79 -2.84 6.62
C LYS A 16 -10.20 -2.45 7.05
N ASP A 17 -11.17 -3.31 6.82
CA ASP A 17 -12.58 -3.06 7.12
C ASP A 17 -12.78 -3.09 8.64
N VAL A 18 -12.14 -4.04 9.32
CA VAL A 18 -12.13 -4.11 10.80
C VAL A 18 -11.52 -2.86 11.42
N MET A 19 -10.38 -2.39 10.90
CA MET A 19 -9.76 -1.17 11.39
C MET A 19 -10.65 0.06 11.14
N GLN A 20 -11.32 0.13 9.99
CA GLN A 20 -12.20 1.25 9.66
C GLN A 20 -13.42 1.28 10.59
N MET A 21 -14.03 0.11 10.85
CA MET A 21 -15.12 -0.01 11.83
C MET A 21 -14.69 0.42 13.23
N ALA A 22 -13.52 -0.05 13.69
CA ALA A 22 -12.99 0.32 15.01
C ALA A 22 -12.74 1.83 15.14
N VAL A 23 -12.19 2.46 14.08
CA VAL A 23 -11.98 3.92 14.03
C VAL A 23 -13.32 4.66 14.09
N ASN A 24 -14.32 4.23 13.32
CA ASN A 24 -15.65 4.85 13.29
C ASN A 24 -16.35 4.78 14.66
N LEU A 25 -16.26 3.63 15.35
CA LEU A 25 -16.82 3.47 16.70
C LEU A 25 -16.13 4.37 17.74
N CYS A 26 -14.81 4.53 17.63
CA CYS A 26 -14.08 5.47 18.49
C CYS A 26 -14.50 6.93 18.21
N HIS A 27 -14.76 7.28 16.94
CA HIS A 27 -15.30 8.59 16.58
C HIS A 27 -16.73 8.81 17.10
N ALA A 28 -17.54 7.74 17.19
CA ALA A 28 -18.87 7.77 17.78
C ALA A 28 -18.85 7.87 19.33
N GLY A 29 -17.67 7.84 19.96
CA GLY A 29 -17.50 8.04 21.40
C GLY A 29 -17.13 6.78 22.19
N GLU A 30 -16.92 5.62 21.54
CA GLU A 30 -16.41 4.44 22.25
C GLU A 30 -14.97 4.64 22.73
N SER A 31 -14.63 3.97 23.84
CA SER A 31 -13.25 4.01 24.37
C SER A 31 -12.27 3.27 23.44
N VAL A 32 -11.20 3.96 23.03
CA VAL A 32 -10.15 3.39 22.14
C VAL A 32 -9.59 2.08 22.69
N LYS A 33 -9.40 1.98 24.01
CA LYS A 33 -8.89 0.77 24.67
C LYS A 33 -9.90 -0.39 24.63
N GLY A 34 -11.18 -0.12 24.84
CA GLY A 34 -12.23 -1.13 24.78
C GLY A 34 -12.44 -1.63 23.35
N THR A 35 -12.53 -0.73 22.39
CA THR A 35 -12.68 -1.06 20.97
C THR A 35 -11.46 -1.84 20.45
N ALA A 36 -10.24 -1.43 20.83
CA ALA A 36 -9.03 -2.19 20.49
C ALA A 36 -9.08 -3.65 20.99
N LYS A 37 -9.49 -3.87 22.24
CA LYS A 37 -9.65 -5.22 22.80
C LYS A 37 -10.72 -6.04 22.08
N LYS A 38 -11.86 -5.41 21.75
CA LYS A 38 -12.99 -6.04 21.04
C LYS A 38 -12.59 -6.58 19.67
N TYR A 39 -11.78 -5.83 18.92
CA TYR A 39 -11.35 -6.19 17.57
C TYR A 39 -9.96 -6.85 17.51
N GLY A 40 -9.35 -7.18 18.65
CA GLY A 40 -8.01 -7.80 18.68
C GLY A 40 -6.89 -6.91 18.15
N LEU A 41 -7.09 -5.59 18.16
CA LEU A 41 -6.13 -4.61 17.69
C LEU A 41 -5.23 -4.13 18.83
N ALA A 42 -3.96 -3.84 18.53
CA ALA A 42 -3.09 -3.16 19.49
C ALA A 42 -3.56 -1.71 19.70
N TYR A 43 -3.71 -1.29 20.96
CA TYR A 43 -4.15 0.06 21.33
C TYR A 43 -3.39 1.17 20.59
N ALA A 44 -2.05 1.11 20.61
CA ALA A 44 -1.21 2.11 19.96
C ALA A 44 -1.43 2.17 18.43
N THR A 45 -1.80 1.04 17.82
CA THR A 45 -2.10 0.99 16.38
C THR A 45 -3.42 1.68 16.07
N LEU A 46 -4.49 1.33 16.79
CA LEU A 46 -5.79 1.97 16.61
C LEU A 46 -5.71 3.48 16.88
N TYR A 47 -5.07 3.87 18.00
CA TYR A 47 -4.90 5.28 18.35
C TYR A 47 -4.17 6.09 17.27
N ARG A 48 -3.12 5.52 16.67
CA ARG A 48 -2.40 6.14 15.56
C ARG A 48 -3.28 6.32 14.31
N HIS A 49 -4.12 5.34 13.98
CA HIS A 49 -5.05 5.46 12.85
C HIS A 49 -6.12 6.52 13.08
N ILE A 50 -6.67 6.61 14.29
CA ILE A 50 -7.60 7.69 14.70
C ILE A 50 -6.93 9.06 14.56
N LYS A 51 -5.70 9.23 15.07
CA LYS A 51 -4.99 10.52 15.01
C LYS A 51 -4.56 10.91 13.59
N SER A 52 -4.19 9.94 12.77
CA SER A 52 -3.73 10.19 11.38
C SER A 52 -4.88 10.33 10.39
N GLY A 53 -6.09 9.89 10.73
CA GLY A 53 -7.26 9.85 9.83
C GLY A 53 -7.11 8.89 8.65
N LYS A 54 -6.05 8.06 8.62
CA LYS A 54 -5.75 7.15 7.50
C LYS A 54 -5.81 5.72 7.97
N VAL A 55 -6.67 4.91 7.37
CA VAL A 55 -6.83 3.47 7.66
C VAL A 55 -6.06 2.61 6.65
N THR A 56 -5.03 3.17 6.01
CA THR A 56 -4.19 2.42 5.08
C THR A 56 -3.01 1.77 5.82
N PRO A 57 -2.77 0.46 5.62
CA PRO A 57 -1.60 -0.19 6.19
C PRO A 57 -0.33 0.39 5.56
N LYS A 58 0.49 1.06 6.37
CA LYS A 58 1.77 1.61 5.93
C LYS A 58 2.86 0.54 6.01
N LEU A 59 3.23 -0.02 4.87
CA LEU A 59 4.33 -0.98 4.73
C LEU A 59 5.68 -0.23 4.63
N GLY A 60 6.15 0.32 5.76
CA GLY A 60 7.47 0.95 5.86
C GLY A 60 7.56 2.37 5.30
N ARG A 61 8.78 2.80 4.92
CA ARG A 61 9.06 4.19 4.49
C ARG A 61 8.70 4.47 3.04
N PHE A 62 8.78 3.46 2.18
CA PHE A 62 8.62 3.65 0.73
C PHE A 62 7.17 4.02 0.41
N ARG A 63 7.02 5.02 -0.45
CA ARG A 63 5.73 5.50 -0.95
C ARG A 63 5.69 5.25 -2.46
N PRO A 64 4.55 4.81 -3.01
CA PRO A 64 4.36 4.80 -4.45
C PRO A 64 4.59 6.20 -5.01
N VAL A 65 5.41 6.30 -6.05
CA VAL A 65 5.63 7.56 -6.80
C VAL A 65 4.51 7.74 -7.82
N PHE A 66 4.09 6.63 -8.41
CA PHE A 66 2.99 6.57 -9.36
C PHE A 66 1.66 6.34 -8.64
N SER A 67 0.61 6.92 -9.19
CA SER A 67 -0.76 6.55 -8.85
C SER A 67 -1.10 5.18 -9.46
N GLU A 68 -2.15 4.54 -8.95
CA GLU A 68 -2.60 3.24 -9.48
C GLU A 68 -2.90 3.30 -10.98
N TYR A 69 -3.46 4.41 -11.46
CA TYR A 69 -3.72 4.64 -12.88
C TYR A 69 -2.43 4.68 -13.71
N GLU A 70 -1.43 5.42 -13.23
CA GLU A 70 -0.12 5.54 -13.92
C GLU A 70 0.63 4.21 -13.93
N GLU A 71 0.53 3.41 -12.86
CA GLU A 71 1.10 2.06 -12.83
C GLU A 71 0.40 1.13 -13.83
N ILE A 72 -0.92 1.24 -13.98
CA ILE A 72 -1.69 0.49 -14.98
C ILE A 72 -1.32 0.91 -16.40
N GLU A 73 -1.11 2.20 -16.66
CA GLU A 73 -0.67 2.70 -17.96
C GLU A 73 0.70 2.11 -18.34
N LEU A 74 1.68 2.21 -17.44
CA LEU A 74 3.02 1.64 -17.66
C LEU A 74 2.98 0.11 -17.87
N MET A 75 2.12 -0.59 -17.11
CA MET A 75 1.94 -2.03 -17.23
C MET A 75 1.27 -2.44 -18.55
N THR A 76 0.28 -1.68 -18.99
CA THR A 76 -0.41 -1.89 -20.26
C THR A 76 0.58 -1.73 -21.42
N TYR A 77 1.33 -0.63 -21.44
CA TYR A 77 2.36 -0.39 -22.45
C TYR A 77 3.40 -1.51 -22.49
N LEU A 78 3.88 -1.98 -21.33
CA LEU A 78 4.84 -3.08 -21.26
C LEU A 78 4.30 -4.37 -21.90
N LYS A 79 3.02 -4.70 -21.65
CA LYS A 79 2.38 -5.90 -22.22
C LYS A 79 2.13 -5.77 -23.72
N GLU A 80 1.82 -4.58 -24.21
CA GLU A 80 1.65 -4.31 -25.64
C GLU A 80 2.99 -4.42 -26.40
N MET A 81 4.08 -3.92 -25.82
CA MET A 81 5.41 -4.09 -26.41
C MET A 81 5.86 -5.55 -26.44
N ASP A 82 5.54 -6.31 -25.39
CA ASP A 82 5.83 -7.74 -25.36
C ASP A 82 5.02 -8.53 -26.41
N SER A 83 3.76 -8.15 -26.66
CA SER A 83 2.88 -8.84 -27.63
C SER A 83 3.34 -8.67 -29.08
N VAL A 84 4.06 -7.58 -29.40
CA VAL A 84 4.68 -7.34 -30.71
C VAL A 84 6.13 -7.84 -30.78
N PHE A 85 6.54 -8.70 -29.84
CA PHE A 85 7.90 -9.26 -29.71
C PHE A 85 8.99 -8.19 -29.50
N PHE A 86 8.62 -7.02 -28.99
CA PHE A 86 9.52 -5.93 -28.63
C PHE A 86 9.57 -5.74 -27.10
N GLY A 87 9.66 -6.86 -26.37
CA GLY A 87 9.70 -6.84 -24.91
C GLY A 87 10.89 -6.03 -24.38
N LEU A 88 10.63 -5.18 -23.37
CA LEU A 88 11.66 -4.34 -22.75
C LEU A 88 12.45 -5.14 -21.71
N THR A 89 13.76 -4.95 -21.71
CA THR A 89 14.62 -5.41 -20.61
C THR A 89 14.33 -4.60 -19.35
N ARG A 90 14.78 -5.13 -18.20
CA ARG A 90 14.59 -4.46 -16.90
C ARG A 90 15.18 -3.05 -16.86
N ASP A 91 16.33 -2.82 -17.49
CA ASP A 91 17.00 -1.53 -17.44
C ASP A 91 16.37 -0.52 -18.40
N GLU A 92 15.91 -0.96 -19.57
CA GLU A 92 15.10 -0.14 -20.48
C GLU A 92 13.79 0.28 -19.81
N PHE A 93 13.10 -0.64 -19.14
CA PHE A 93 11.86 -0.31 -18.42
C PHE A 93 12.09 0.68 -17.27
N LYS A 94 13.23 0.59 -16.54
CA LYS A 94 13.59 1.61 -15.53
C LYS A 94 13.80 2.98 -16.16
N ASN A 95 14.48 3.05 -17.31
CA ASN A 95 14.72 4.30 -18.04
C ASN A 95 13.41 4.90 -18.56
N LEU A 96 12.50 4.05 -19.04
CA LEU A 96 11.15 4.45 -19.43
C LEU A 96 10.38 5.03 -18.23
N ALA A 97 10.33 4.30 -17.11
CA ALA A 97 9.64 4.74 -15.90
C ALA A 97 10.24 6.05 -15.34
N TYR A 98 11.56 6.20 -15.38
CA TYR A 98 12.23 7.45 -15.03
C TYR A 98 11.82 8.61 -15.93
N THR A 99 11.79 8.39 -17.25
CA THR A 99 11.40 9.41 -18.23
C THR A 99 9.93 9.79 -18.08
N TYR A 100 9.07 8.80 -17.84
CA TYR A 100 7.65 9.00 -17.54
C TYR A 100 7.47 9.83 -16.27
N ALA A 101 8.19 9.50 -15.19
CA ALA A 101 8.18 10.27 -13.94
C ALA A 101 8.67 11.72 -14.10
N LYS A 102 9.61 11.98 -15.02
CA LYS A 102 10.13 13.33 -15.29
C LYS A 102 9.12 14.23 -16.03
N LYS A 103 8.22 13.63 -16.80
CA LYS A 103 7.20 14.34 -17.60
C LYS A 103 5.90 14.62 -16.84
N LYS A 104 5.71 13.95 -15.70
CA LYS A 104 4.65 14.24 -14.74
C LYS A 104 4.88 15.59 -14.07
#